data_AF-A0A7X1TVB3-F1
#
_entry.id   AF-A0A7X1TVB3-F1
#
_cell.length_a   1.000
_cell.length_b   1.000
_cell.length_c   1.000
_cell.angle_alpha   90.00
_cell.angle_beta   90.00
_cell.angle_gamma   90.00
#
_symmetry.space_group_name_H-M   'P 1'
#
loop_
_entity.id
_entity.type
_entity.pdbx_description
1 polymer ?
#
loop_
_entity_poly.entity_id
_entity_poly.type
_entity_poly.pdbx_seq_one_letter_code
_entity_poly.pdbx_strand_id
1 'polypeptide(L)' 'SSPIARALIGKYAGDVVEVNTPGGTREYEILEVKYV' A
#
# COMPACT_ATOMS: atom_id res chain seq x y z
N SER A 1 -1.84 -13.05 -6.93
CA SER A 1 -0.90 -11.94 -6.60
C SER A 1 -1.70 -10.72 -6.17
N SER A 2 -1.54 -10.26 -4.93
CA SER A 2 -2.31 -9.10 -4.43
C SER A 2 -1.75 -7.78 -4.98
N PRO A 3 -2.58 -6.89 -5.57
CA PRO A 3 -2.16 -5.55 -6.01
C PRO A 3 -1.60 -4.69 -4.87
N ILE A 4 -2.18 -4.86 -3.67
CA ILE A 4 -1.77 -4.15 -2.46
C ILE A 4 -0.35 -4.55 -2.03
N ALA A 5 -0.03 -5.85 -2.10
CA ALA A 5 1.28 -6.34 -1.68
C ALA A 5 2.41 -5.76 -2.53
N ARG A 6 2.15 -5.52 -3.83
CA ARG A 6 3.12 -4.86 -4.74
C ARG A 6 3.28 -3.38 -4.44
N ALA A 7 2.19 -2.69 -4.11
CA ALA A 7 2.20 -1.27 -3.79
C ALA A 7 2.96 -0.95 -2.50
N LEU A 8 3.06 -1.92 -1.58
CA LEU A 8 3.72 -1.78 -0.28
C LEU A 8 5.23 -2.13 -0.30
N ILE A 9 5.77 -2.67 -1.40
CA ILE A 9 7.20 -3.06 -1.46
C ILE A 9 8.09 -1.81 -1.39
N GLY A 10 8.98 -1.77 -0.39
CA GLY A 10 9.96 -0.69 -0.22
C GLY A 10 9.39 0.63 0.31
N LYS A 11 8.14 0.62 0.82
CA LYS A 11 7.47 1.75 1.43
C LYS A 11 7.59 1.72 2.96
N TYR A 12 7.56 2.89 3.57
CA TYR A 12 7.74 3.08 5.02
C TYR A 12 6.51 3.72 5.67
N ALA A 13 6.45 3.69 7.00
CA ALA A 13 5.40 4.39 7.74
C ALA A 13 5.43 5.90 7.41
N GLY A 14 4.27 6.47 7.12
CA GLY A 14 4.10 7.84 6.63
C GLY A 14 4.07 7.97 5.09
N ASP A 15 4.36 6.90 4.34
CA ASP A 15 4.22 6.92 2.89
C ASP A 15 2.76 6.72 2.47
N VAL A 16 2.37 7.42 1.39
CA VAL A 16 1.09 7.22 0.70
C VAL A 16 1.29 6.30 -0.50
N VAL A 17 0.38 5.35 -0.69
CA VAL A 17 0.38 4.39 -1.80
C VAL A 17 -0.95 4.43 -2.55
N GLU A 18 -0.89 4.52 -3.88
CA GLU A 18 -2.05 4.32 -4.76
C GLU A 18 -2.19 2.85 -5.12
N VAL A 19 -3.33 2.27 -4.77
CA VAL A 19 -3.70 0.90 -5.12
C VAL A 19 -4.71 0.96 -6.25
N ASN A 20 -4.27 0.51 -7.42
CA ASN A 20 -5.11 0.37 -8.60
C ASN A 20 -5.90 -0.93 -8.49
N THR A 21 -7.22 -0.81 -8.25
CA THR A 21 -8.14 -1.95 -8.26
C THR A 21 -9.05 -1.89 -9.49
N PRO A 22 -9.64 -3.00 -9.93
CA PRO A 22 -10.55 -2.98 -11.10
C PRO A 22 -11.75 -2.02 -10.95
N GLY A 23 -12.13 -1.66 -9.72
CA GLY A 23 -13.20 -0.70 -9.42
C GLY A 23 -12.74 0.75 -9.23
N GLY A 24 -11.48 1.07 -9.55
CA GLY A 24 -10.89 2.40 -9.39
C GLY A 24 -9.63 2.43 -8.53
N THR A 25 -8.98 3.59 -8.51
CA THR A 25 -7.78 3.82 -7.73
C THR A 25 -8.15 4.25 -6.32
N ARG A 26 -7.47 3.68 -5.32
CA ARG A 26 -7.65 4.00 -3.91
C ARG A 26 -6.30 4.38 -3.32
N GLU A 27 -6.25 5.54 -2.67
CA GLU A 27 -5.07 5.98 -1.92
C GLU A 27 -5.15 5.46 -0.49
N TYR A 28 -4.01 4.99 0.02
CA TYR A 28 -3.85 4.54 1.40
C TYR A 28 -2.59 5.14 1.99
N GLU A 29 -2.64 5.49 3.28
CA GLU A 29 -1.49 5.94 4.06
C GLU A 29 -1.00 4.78 4.94
N ILE A 30 0.31 4.56 4.95
CA ILE A 30 0.93 3.55 5.80
C ILE A 30 1.09 4.12 7.21
N LEU A 31 0.25 3.67 8.15
CA LEU A 31 0.27 4.16 9.53
C LEU A 31 1.42 3.54 10.35
N GLU A 32 1.62 2.23 10.25
CA GLU A 32 2.71 1.54 10.94
C GLU A 32 3.18 0.31 10.16
N VAL A 33 4.46 -0.07 10.35
CA VAL A 33 5.02 -1.33 9.86
C VAL A 33 5.46 -2.15 11.08
N LYS A 34 4.83 -3.30 11.29
CA LYS A 34 5.19 -4.25 12.35
C LYS A 34 5.97 -5.42 11.76
N TYR A 35 7.16 -5.67 12.28
CA TYR A 35 7.93 -6.88 11.99
C TYR A 35 7.54 -7.95 13.02
N VAL A 36 7.04 -9.09 12.55
CA VAL A 36 6.70 -10.28 13.34
C VAL A 36 7.56 -11.46 12.92
#